data_AF-A0A2A4WU83-F1
#
_entry.id   AF-A0A2A4WU83-F1
#
_cell.length_a   1.000
_cell.length_b   1.000
_cell.length_c   1.000
_cell.angle_alpha   90.00
_cell.angle_beta   90.00
_cell.angle_gamma   90.00
#
_symmetry.space_group_name_H-M   'P 1'
#
loop_
_entity.id
_entity.type
_entity.pdbx_description
1 polymer ?
#
loop_
_entity_poly.entity_id
_entity_poly.type
_entity_poly.pdbx_seq_one_letter_code
_entity_poly.pdbx_strand_id
1 'polypeptide(L)'
;MDLEYKTIQAQTPLFADSKQMHAMLEEEAKAGWQMLWKEDNYKIKLQRETSHRENDKNLDFDAYRSTVGVSSVVTYVGTALLTLAIVSVILYFAIWAG
;
A
#
# COMPACT_ATOMS: atom_id res chain seq x y z
N MET A 1 -24.45 -11.06 15.80
CA MET A 1 -23.44 -10.83 14.75
C MET A 1 -22.47 -9.83 15.31
N ASP A 2 -21.24 -10.26 15.54
CA ASP A 2 -20.17 -9.38 16.05
C ASP A 2 -19.40 -8.87 14.84
N LEU A 3 -19.32 -7.54 14.71
CA LEU A 3 -18.66 -6.86 13.58
C LEU A 3 -17.41 -6.15 14.08
N GLU A 4 -16.31 -6.36 13.38
CA GLU A 4 -15.06 -5.62 13.57
C GLU A 4 -14.93 -4.52 12.52
N TYR A 5 -14.21 -3.46 12.88
CA TYR A 5 -13.98 -2.31 12.02
C TYR A 5 -12.50 -2.01 11.94
N LYS A 6 -12.06 -1.55 10.77
CA LYS A 6 -10.73 -0.97 10.61
C LYS A 6 -10.76 0.22 9.66
N THR A 7 -9.75 1.07 9.80
CA THR A 7 -9.47 2.15 8.85
C THR A 7 -8.18 1.83 8.14
N ILE A 8 -8.22 1.86 6.81
CA ILE A 8 -7.01 1.76 6.00
C ILE A 8 -6.63 3.15 5.49
N GLN A 9 -5.36 3.48 5.65
CA GLN A 9 -4.75 4.73 5.23
C GLN A 9 -3.70 4.49 4.14
N ALA A 10 -3.65 5.39 3.16
CA ALA A 10 -2.61 5.45 2.15
C ALA A 10 -1.72 6.69 2.35
N GLN A 11 -0.45 6.60 1.95
CA GLN A 11 0.47 7.76 1.95
C GLN A 11 0.28 8.68 0.74
N THR A 12 -0.28 8.14 -0.34
CA THR A 12 -0.64 8.86 -1.57
C THR A 12 -2.16 8.87 -1.72
N PRO A 13 -2.75 9.69 -2.61
CA PRO A 13 -4.19 9.70 -2.86
C PRO A 13 -4.64 8.45 -3.65
N LEU A 14 -4.30 7.25 -3.15
CA LEU A 14 -4.54 5.95 -3.77
C LEU A 14 -6.02 5.74 -4.11
N PHE A 15 -6.90 6.25 -3.25
CA PHE A 15 -8.35 6.07 -3.41
C PHE A 15 -8.98 7.11 -4.35
N ALA A 16 -8.21 8.05 -4.89
CA ALA A 16 -8.68 8.93 -5.97
C ALA A 16 -8.81 8.16 -7.30
N ASP A 17 -7.99 7.12 -7.51
CA ASP A 17 -8.09 6.22 -8.65
C ASP A 17 -9.01 5.04 -8.30
N SER A 18 -10.15 4.96 -9.00
CA SER A 18 -11.14 3.90 -8.77
C SER A 18 -10.56 2.51 -9.02
N LYS A 19 -9.66 2.34 -9.99
CA LYS A 19 -9.06 1.04 -10.31
C LYS A 19 -8.17 0.54 -9.17
N GLN A 20 -7.34 1.42 -8.62
CA GLN A 20 -6.46 1.09 -7.49
C GLN A 20 -7.27 0.84 -6.21
N MET A 21 -8.33 1.63 -5.98
CA MET A 21 -9.26 1.41 -4.88
C MET A 21 -9.95 0.04 -4.98
N HIS A 22 -10.48 -0.32 -6.15
CA HIS A 22 -11.13 -1.63 -6.35
C HIS A 22 -10.17 -2.79 -6.16
N ALA A 23 -8.96 -2.72 -6.71
CA ALA A 23 -7.95 -3.76 -6.53
C ALA A 23 -7.59 -3.97 -5.04
N MET A 24 -7.47 -2.89 -4.27
CA MET A 24 -7.24 -2.96 -2.84
C MET A 24 -8.45 -3.58 -2.11
N LEU A 25 -9.68 -3.17 -2.45
CA LEU A 25 -10.88 -3.73 -1.85
C LEU A 25 -11.06 -5.22 -2.16
N GLU A 26 -10.67 -5.68 -3.35
CA GLU A 26 -10.67 -7.11 -3.71
C GLU A 26 -9.67 -7.91 -2.86
N GLU A 27 -8.49 -7.36 -2.58
CA GLU A 27 -7.53 -7.99 -1.68
C GLU A 27 -8.08 -8.07 -0.26
N GLU A 28 -8.63 -6.97 0.26
CA GLU A 28 -9.26 -6.93 1.58
C GLU A 28 -10.49 -7.86 1.69
N ALA A 29 -11.25 -8.02 0.61
CA ALA A 29 -12.39 -8.94 0.53
C ALA A 29 -11.98 -10.41 0.69
N LYS A 30 -10.74 -10.79 0.32
CA LYS A 30 -10.22 -12.16 0.60
C LYS A 30 -10.15 -12.45 2.09
N ALA A 31 -9.90 -11.42 2.89
CA ALA A 31 -9.92 -11.49 4.35
C ALA A 31 -11.34 -11.28 4.93
N GLY A 32 -12.37 -11.13 4.10
CA GLY A 32 -13.75 -10.88 4.52
C GLY A 32 -14.06 -9.42 4.85
N TRP A 33 -13.13 -8.49 4.60
CA TRP A 33 -13.40 -7.07 4.81
C TRP A 33 -14.27 -6.51 3.69
N GLN A 34 -15.27 -5.73 4.08
CA GLN A 34 -16.19 -5.05 3.20
C GLN A 34 -16.10 -3.55 3.42
N MET A 35 -16.22 -2.79 2.33
CA MET A 35 -16.21 -1.33 2.40
C MET A 35 -17.44 -0.83 3.14
N LEU A 36 -17.22 -0.04 4.20
CA LEU A 36 -18.28 0.66 4.89
C LEU A 36 -18.49 2.04 4.28
N TRP A 37 -17.43 2.86 4.23
CA TRP A 37 -17.45 4.16 3.57
C TRP A 37 -16.03 4.69 3.29
N LYS A 38 -15.92 5.59 2.31
CA LYS A 38 -14.68 6.30 1.98
C LYS A 38 -14.66 7.66 2.68
N GLU A 39 -13.64 7.89 3.50
CA GLU A 39 -13.49 9.13 4.26
C GLU A 39 -12.91 10.25 3.42
N ASP A 40 -11.83 9.95 2.71
CA ASP A 40 -11.19 10.86 1.78
C ASP A 40 -10.41 10.05 0.73
N ASN A 41 -9.56 10.70 -0.07
CA ASN A 41 -8.73 10.02 -1.06
C ASN A 41 -7.53 9.24 -0.46
N TYR A 42 -7.36 9.30 0.87
CA TYR A 42 -6.28 8.68 1.64
C TYR A 42 -6.78 7.68 2.68
N LYS A 43 -8.07 7.66 3.01
CA LYS A 43 -8.66 6.82 4.07
C LYS A 43 -9.98 6.18 3.66
N ILE A 44 -10.11 4.89 3.95
CA ILE A 44 -11.35 4.12 3.80
C ILE A 44 -11.61 3.35 5.08
N LYS A 45 -12.89 3.30 5.51
CA LYS A 45 -13.33 2.43 6.60
C LYS A 45 -13.92 1.14 6.05
N LEU A 46 -13.53 0.05 6.68
CA LEU A 46 -13.96 -1.30 6.35
C LEU A 46 -14.63 -1.93 7.58
N GLN A 47 -15.53 -2.87 7.33
CA GLN A 47 -16.16 -3.70 8.34
C GLN A 47 -16.03 -5.18 7.96
N ARG A 48 -16.06 -6.06 8.94
CA ARG A 48 -15.98 -7.51 8.74
C ARG A 48 -16.69 -8.24 9.86
N GLU A 49 -17.28 -9.40 9.58
CA GLU A 49 -17.77 -10.30 10.64
C GLU A 49 -16.62 -11.04 11.33
N THR A 50 -16.65 -11.13 12.66
CA THR A 50 -15.61 -11.80 13.44
C THR A 50 -15.42 -13.28 13.06
N SER A 51 -16.44 -13.91 12.48
CA SER A 51 -16.39 -15.27 11.90
C SER A 51 -15.28 -15.46 10.87
N HIS A 52 -14.91 -14.41 10.14
CA HIS A 52 -13.90 -14.47 9.09
C HIS A 52 -12.46 -14.52 9.64
N ARG A 53 -12.26 -14.28 10.95
CA ARG A 53 -10.94 -14.35 11.59
C ARG A 53 -10.30 -15.74 11.47
N GLU A 54 -11.10 -16.80 11.40
CA GLU A 54 -10.60 -18.16 11.24
C GLU A 54 -9.81 -18.33 9.93
N ASN A 55 -10.17 -17.58 8.90
CA ASN A 55 -9.50 -17.62 7.60
C ASN A 55 -8.23 -16.74 7.54
N ASP A 56 -7.96 -15.90 8.55
CA ASP A 56 -6.82 -14.98 8.53
C ASP A 56 -5.48 -15.71 8.41
N LYS A 57 -5.41 -16.95 8.93
CA LYS A 57 -4.20 -17.78 8.88
C LYS A 57 -3.85 -18.28 7.47
N ASN A 58 -4.80 -18.24 6.54
CA ASN A 58 -4.63 -18.71 5.16
C ASN A 58 -4.30 -17.57 4.18
N LEU A 59 -4.13 -16.34 4.67
CA LEU A 59 -3.84 -15.18 3.84
C LEU A 59 -2.33 -14.97 3.67
N ASP A 60 -1.94 -14.54 2.48
CA ASP A 60 -0.54 -14.16 2.16
C ASP A 60 -0.16 -12.77 2.70
N PHE A 61 -1.08 -12.08 3.38
CA PHE A 61 -0.89 -10.73 3.90
C PHE A 61 -1.55 -10.56 5.27
N ASP A 62 -1.15 -9.52 6.00
CA ASP A 62 -1.72 -9.19 7.30
C ASP A 62 -3.15 -8.63 7.16
N ALA A 63 -4.15 -9.39 7.62
CA ALA A 63 -5.56 -9.01 7.62
C ALA A 63 -5.87 -7.76 8.45
N TYR A 64 -5.02 -7.41 9.42
CA TYR A 64 -5.19 -6.24 10.29
C TYR A 64 -4.32 -5.05 9.88
N ARG A 65 -3.67 -5.10 8.71
CA ARG A 65 -2.94 -3.96 8.18
C ARG A 65 -3.83 -2.72 8.10
N SER A 66 -3.27 -1.59 8.51
CA SER A 66 -3.92 -0.28 8.50
C SER A 66 -3.32 0.67 7.46
N THR A 67 -2.28 0.24 6.74
CA THR A 67 -1.59 1.05 5.73
C THR A 67 -1.46 0.31 4.41
N VAL A 68 -1.75 0.99 3.30
CA VAL A 68 -1.65 0.45 1.93
C VAL A 68 -1.01 1.46 0.97
N GLY A 69 -0.60 0.98 -0.20
CA GLY A 69 0.05 1.76 -1.24
C GLY A 69 1.49 1.34 -1.47
N VAL A 70 2.19 2.10 -2.33
CA VAL A 70 3.57 1.80 -2.70
C VAL A 70 4.44 1.83 -1.45
N SER A 71 5.18 0.76 -1.19
CA SER A 71 6.16 0.74 -0.11
C SER A 71 7.14 1.89 -0.34
N SER A 72 7.10 2.87 0.56
CA SER A 72 7.98 4.03 0.55
C SER A 72 9.45 3.59 0.44
N VAL A 73 9.81 2.47 1.07
CA VAL A 73 11.14 1.86 1.00
C VAL A 73 11.56 1.50 -0.42
N VAL A 74 10.68 0.88 -1.21
CA VAL A 74 11.02 0.49 -2.60
C VAL A 74 11.25 1.74 -3.46
N THR A 75 10.39 2.75 -3.30
CA THR A 75 10.53 4.03 -4.02
C THR A 75 11.80 4.77 -3.61
N TYR A 76 12.09 4.86 -2.31
CA TYR A 76 13.27 5.55 -1.79
C TYR A 76 14.57 4.84 -2.15
N VAL A 77 14.63 3.51 -2.04
CA VAL A 77 15.84 2.74 -2.42
C VAL A 77 16.06 2.82 -3.93
N GLY A 78 15.01 2.70 -4.74
CA GLY A 78 15.11 2.82 -6.18
C GLY A 78 15.61 4.20 -6.63
N THR A 79 15.05 5.27 -6.07
CA THR A 79 15.49 6.64 -6.38
C THR A 79 16.91 6.93 -5.87
N ALA A 80 17.28 6.43 -4.68
CA ALA A 80 18.63 6.58 -4.15
C ALA A 80 19.68 5.89 -5.06
N LEU A 81 19.44 4.65 -5.48
CA LEU A 81 20.34 3.92 -6.38
C LEU A 81 20.46 4.61 -7.75
N LEU A 82 19.35 5.08 -8.31
CA LEU A 82 19.36 5.82 -9.57
C LEU A 82 20.19 7.12 -9.46
N THR A 83 20.02 7.86 -8.36
CA THR A 83 20.75 9.11 -8.11
C THR A 83 22.25 8.83 -7.97
N LEU A 84 22.62 7.81 -7.19
CA LEU A 84 24.02 7.39 -7.03
C LEU A 84 24.65 6.97 -8.37
N ALA A 85 23.91 6.25 -9.21
CA ALA A 85 24.39 5.86 -10.53
C ALA A 85 24.66 7.08 -11.42
N ILE A 86 23.72 8.04 -11.49
CA ILE A 86 23.87 9.27 -12.29
C ILE A 86 25.07 10.09 -11.79
N VAL A 87 25.18 10.30 -10.47
CA VAL A 87 26.30 11.04 -9.88
C VAL A 87 27.63 10.35 -10.18
N SER A 88 27.68 9.02 -10.08
CA SER A 88 28.89 8.25 -10.39
C SER A 88 29.32 8.40 -11.85
N VAL A 89 28.37 8.40 -12.78
CA VAL A 89 28.63 8.62 -14.22
C VAL A 89 29.17 10.04 -14.44
N ILE A 90 28.55 11.06 -13.86
CA ILE A 90 29.01 12.45 -13.97
C ILE A 90 30.43 12.59 -13.44
N LEU A 91 30.71 12.03 -12.25
CA LEU A 91 32.05 12.06 -11.65
C LEU A 91 33.08 11.32 -12.49
N TYR A 92 32.73 10.17 -13.06
CA TYR A 92 33.62 9.42 -13.95
C TYR A 92 34.05 10.27 -15.15
N PHE A 93 33.09 10.90 -15.84
CA PHE A 93 33.39 11.78 -16.96
C PHE A 93 34.16 13.04 -16.54
N ALA A 94 33.83 13.64 -15.39
CA ALA A 94 34.54 14.82 -14.90
C ALA A 94 36.02 14.55 -14.56
N ILE A 95 36.35 13.35 -14.08
CA ILE A 95 37.71 12.99 -13.66
C ILE A 95 38.54 12.43 -14.83
N TRP A 96 37.94 11.64 -15.72
CA TRP A 96 38.67 10.89 -16.75
C TRP A 96 38.51 11.43 -18.17
N ALA A 97 37.55 12.31 -18.43
CA ALA A 97 37.32 12.91 -19.75
C ALA A 97 37.61 14.43 -19.80
N GLY A 98 38.18 14.99 -18.73
CA GLY A 98 38.63 16.38 -18.63
C GLY A 98 40.14 16.54 -18.83
#